data_AF-G7IFH3-F1
#
_entry.id   AF-G7IFH3-F1
#
_cell.length_a   1.000
_cell.length_b   1.000
_cell.length_c   1.000
_cell.angle_alpha   90.00
_cell.angle_beta   90.00
_cell.angle_gamma   90.00
#
_symmetry.space_group_name_H-M   'P 1'
#
loop_
_entity.id
_entity.type
_entity.pdbx_description
1 polymer ?
#
loop_
_entity_poly.entity_id
_entity_poly.type
_entity_poly.pdbx_seq_one_letter_code
_entity_poly.pdbx_strand_id
1 'polypeptide(L)'
;MEWKGPLHLSSTEYNPPHLNWVREKKRSRCWVEEIMDPNIGTNCDSSKMEILAKVALKCVEVDKNIRPTMSQVVEKLQRNEIDS
;
A
#
# COMPACT_ATOMS: atom_id res chain seq x y z
N MET A 1 -8.71 15.13 -16.50
CA MET A 1 -8.58 15.06 -15.03
C MET A 1 -7.16 15.48 -14.67
N GLU A 2 -6.94 16.77 -14.44
CA GLU A 2 -5.66 17.27 -13.93
C GLU A 2 -5.80 17.44 -12.42
N TRP A 3 -5.13 16.60 -11.63
CA TRP A 3 -4.98 16.84 -10.21
C TRP A 3 -3.98 17.99 -10.01
N LYS A 4 -4.50 19.22 -9.89
CA LYS A 4 -3.71 20.41 -9.51
C LYS A 4 -3.50 20.36 -7.99
N GLY A 5 -2.47 19.64 -7.56
CA GLY A 5 -1.97 19.71 -6.18
C GLY A 5 -1.45 21.13 -5.85
N PRO A 6 -1.35 21.50 -4.56
CA PRO A 6 -0.93 22.84 -4.16
C PRO A 6 0.45 23.17 -4.75
N LEU A 7 0.52 24.34 -5.39
CA LEU A 7 1.72 24.89 -5.97
C LEU A 7 2.81 25.00 -4.89
N HIS A 8 3.92 24.30 -5.12
CA HIS A 8 5.21 24.49 -4.45
C HIS A 8 5.33 23.95 -3.01
N LEU A 9 5.04 22.66 -2.81
CA LEU A 9 5.70 21.88 -1.75
C LEU A 9 6.62 20.86 -2.41
N SER A 10 7.92 20.90 -2.09
CA SER A 10 8.89 19.95 -2.61
C SER A 10 8.40 18.52 -2.37
N SER A 11 8.41 17.70 -3.41
CA SER A 11 7.91 16.31 -3.40
C SER A 11 8.61 15.37 -2.39
N THR A 12 9.54 15.88 -1.60
CA THR A 12 10.37 15.13 -0.65
C THR A 12 9.78 15.03 0.75
N GLU A 13 8.71 15.77 1.09
CA GLU A 13 8.30 15.89 2.50
C GLU A 13 6.80 15.66 2.80
N TYR A 14 5.93 15.62 1.79
CA TYR A 14 4.52 15.36 2.03
C TYR A 14 4.23 13.86 2.13
N ASN A 15 4.28 13.33 3.34
CA ASN A 15 3.70 12.01 3.63
C ASN A 15 2.34 12.23 4.32
N PRO A 16 1.21 12.02 3.62
CA PRO A 16 -0.09 12.28 4.19
C PRO A 16 -0.33 11.45 5.47
N PRO A 17 -1.10 11.97 6.45
CA PRO A 17 -1.22 11.36 7.79
C PRO A 17 -1.59 9.87 7.79
N HIS A 18 -2.40 9.45 6.82
CA HIS A 18 -2.79 8.05 6.67
C HIS A 18 -1.60 7.14 6.34
N LEU A 19 -0.62 7.59 5.53
CA LEU A 19 0.57 6.79 5.22
C LEU A 19 1.50 6.66 6.43
N ASN A 20 1.62 7.70 7.26
CA ASN A 20 2.38 7.61 8.51
C ASN A 20 1.76 6.57 9.44
N TRP A 21 0.44 6.61 9.60
CA TRP A 21 -0.29 5.65 10.42
C TRP A 21 -0.13 4.21 9.90
N VAL A 22 -0.31 3.95 8.61
CA VAL A 22 -0.11 2.59 8.05
C VAL A 22 1.34 2.11 8.24
N ARG A 23 2.34 2.99 8.07
CA ARG A 23 3.76 2.65 8.30
C ARG A 23 4.06 2.34 9.76
N GLU A 24 3.42 3.04 10.69
CA GLU A 24 3.51 2.75 12.11
C GLU A 24 2.88 1.38 12.43
N LYS A 25 1.66 1.15 11.92
CA LYS A 25 0.92 -0.10 12.11
C LYS A 25 1.70 -1.31 11.64
N LYS A 26 2.42 -1.21 10.52
CA LYS A 26 3.27 -2.28 9.96
C LYS A 26 4.28 -2.89 10.96
N ARG A 27 4.60 -2.21 12.06
CA ARG A 27 5.46 -2.75 13.13
C ARG A 27 4.76 -3.77 14.04
N SER A 28 3.42 -3.84 14.00
CA SER A 28 2.59 -4.82 14.71
C SER A 28 2.58 -6.17 14.00
N ARG A 29 2.32 -7.25 14.75
CA ARG A 29 2.11 -8.58 14.19
C ARG A 29 0.78 -8.71 13.46
N CYS A 30 -0.24 -7.98 13.91
CA CYS A 30 -1.60 -8.01 13.36
C CYS A 30 -1.91 -6.73 12.56
N TRP A 31 -0.88 -6.19 11.91
CA TRP A 31 -0.98 -4.87 11.30
C TRP A 31 -1.96 -4.82 10.14
N VAL A 32 -2.19 -5.94 9.45
CA VAL A 32 -3.14 -6.04 8.33
C VAL A 32 -4.56 -5.89 8.86
N GLU A 33 -4.88 -6.62 9.92
CA GLU A 33 -6.18 -6.57 10.58
C GLU A 33 -6.46 -5.18 11.15
N GLU A 34 -5.43 -4.48 11.63
CA GLU A 34 -5.54 -3.11 12.15
C GLU A 34 -5.80 -2.06 11.06
N ILE A 35 -5.39 -2.30 9.81
CA ILE A 35 -5.58 -1.36 8.69
C ILE A 35 -6.74 -1.71 7.77
N MET A 36 -7.27 -2.92 7.87
CA MET A 36 -8.39 -3.38 7.05
C MET A 36 -9.67 -2.62 7.39
N ASP A 37 -10.44 -2.28 6.36
CA ASP A 37 -11.78 -1.74 6.54
C ASP A 37 -12.68 -2.82 7.16
N PRO A 38 -13.37 -2.55 8.29
CA PRO A 38 -14.25 -3.51 8.94
C PRO A 38 -15.39 -4.03 8.04
N ASN A 39 -15.74 -3.31 6.97
CA ASN A 39 -16.76 -3.71 6.00
C ASN A 39 -16.23 -4.71 4.95
N ILE A 40 -14.91 -4.85 4.83
CA ILE A 40 -14.30 -5.93 4.07
C ILE A 40 -14.45 -7.19 4.93
N GLY A 41 -15.47 -7.99 4.62
CA GLY A 41 -15.88 -9.13 5.44
C GLY A 41 -14.73 -10.07 5.81
N THR A 42 -14.96 -10.88 6.85
CA THR A 42 -13.96 -11.74 7.50
C THR A 42 -13.38 -12.87 6.63
N ASN A 43 -13.87 -13.06 5.41
CA ASN A 43 -13.48 -14.14 4.52
C ASN A 43 -12.26 -13.81 3.64
N CYS A 44 -11.56 -12.71 3.92
CA CYS A 44 -10.36 -12.39 3.17
C CYS A 44 -9.14 -13.11 3.72
N ASP A 45 -8.36 -13.72 2.83
CA ASP A 45 -7.08 -14.33 3.16
C ASP A 45 -6.10 -13.25 3.64
N SER A 46 -5.78 -13.30 4.94
CA SER A 46 -4.85 -12.38 5.60
C SER A 46 -3.49 -12.33 4.90
N SER A 47 -3.03 -13.43 4.31
CA SER A 47 -1.76 -13.49 3.57
C SER A 47 -1.86 -12.71 2.27
N LYS A 48 -2.98 -12.84 1.54
CA LYS A 48 -3.24 -12.06 0.31
C LYS A 48 -3.39 -10.58 0.63
N MET A 49 -4.06 -10.24 1.73
CA MET A 49 -4.20 -8.87 2.22
C MET A 49 -2.87 -8.26 2.64
N GLU A 50 -1.99 -9.03 3.28
CA GLU A 50 -0.65 -8.55 3.62
C GLU A 50 0.16 -8.22 2.37
N ILE A 51 0.06 -9.03 1.32
CA ILE A 51 0.74 -8.76 0.04
C ILE A 51 0.18 -7.50 -0.62
N LEU A 52 -1.15 -7.35 -0.65
CA LEU A 52 -1.81 -6.14 -1.15
C LEU A 52 -1.31 -4.89 -0.41
N ALA A 53 -1.28 -4.92 0.92
CA ALA A 53 -0.82 -3.80 1.73
C ALA A 53 0.66 -3.48 1.50
N LYS A 54 1.53 -4.51 1.37
CA LYS A 54 2.96 -4.35 1.06
C LYS A 54 3.16 -3.73 -0.33
N VAL A 55 2.41 -4.17 -1.34
CA VAL A 55 2.46 -3.62 -2.70
C VAL A 55 1.99 -2.16 -2.69
N ALA A 56 0.85 -1.88 -2.06
CA ALA A 56 0.30 -0.52 -1.95
C ALA A 56 1.31 0.44 -1.31
N LEU A 57 1.95 0.04 -0.19
CA LEU A 57 2.99 0.84 0.46
C LEU A 57 4.19 1.11 -0.46
N LYS A 58 4.62 0.12 -1.25
CA LYS A 58 5.72 0.29 -2.21
C LYS A 58 5.35 1.26 -3.35
N CYS A 59 4.10 1.23 -3.81
CA CYS A 59 3.60 2.12 -4.86
C CYS A 59 3.60 3.59 -4.46
N VAL A 60 3.41 3.88 -3.17
CA VAL A 60 3.33 5.24 -2.62
C VAL A 60 4.63 5.67 -1.92
N GLU A 61 5.74 5.00 -2.19
CA GLU A 61 7.05 5.41 -1.67
C GLU A 61 7.41 6.83 -2.10
N VAL A 62 8.03 7.59 -1.19
CA VAL A 62 8.42 8.99 -1.46
C VAL A 62 9.48 9.01 -2.55
N ASP A 63 10.47 8.12 -2.45
CA ASP A 63 11.47 7.94 -3.50
C ASP A 63 10.85 7.22 -4.71
N LYS A 64 10.71 7.97 -5.81
CA LYS A 64 10.20 7.46 -7.08
C LYS A 64 11.01 6.29 -7.64
N ASN A 65 12.30 6.18 -7.32
CA ASN A 65 13.17 5.13 -7.82
C ASN A 65 12.93 3.79 -7.09
N ILE A 66 12.29 3.82 -5.91
CA ILE A 66 11.94 2.64 -5.12
C ILE A 66 10.56 2.09 -5.52
N ARG A 67 9.71 2.92 -6.15
CA ARG A 67 8.38 2.51 -6.61
C ARG A 67 8.49 1.39 -7.64
N PRO A 68 7.62 0.38 -7.57
CA PRO A 68 7.62 -0.71 -8.54
C PRO A 68 7.10 -0.21 -9.90
N THR A 69 7.50 -0.89 -10.97
CA THR A 69 6.82 -0.74 -12.27
C THR A 69 5.44 -1.38 -12.22
N MET A 70 4.51 -0.94 -13.06
CA MET A 70 3.18 -1.55 -13.12
C MET A 70 3.23 -3.05 -13.46
N SER A 71 4.20 -3.49 -14.26
CA SER A 71 4.42 -4.92 -14.52
C SER A 71 4.78 -5.67 -13.24
N GLN A 72 5.68 -5.12 -12.40
CA GLN A 72 6.02 -5.72 -11.09
C GLN A 72 4.84 -5.71 -10.12
N VAL A 73 3.97 -4.68 -10.18
CA VAL A 73 2.73 -4.64 -9.39
C VAL A 73 1.81 -5.79 -9.79
N VAL A 74 1.48 -5.90 -11.08
CA VAL A 74 0.59 -6.96 -11.60
C VAL A 74 1.15 -8.34 -11.27
N GLU A 75 2.45 -8.55 -11.48
CA GLU A 75 3.13 -9.81 -11.21
C GLU A 75 3.09 -10.19 -9.72
N LYS A 76 3.14 -9.22 -8.79
CA LYS A 76 2.98 -9.48 -7.35
C LYS A 76 1.54 -9.76 -6.94
N LEU A 77 0.57 -9.13 -7.61
CA LEU A 77 -0.85 -9.32 -7.32
C LEU A 77 -1.35 -10.67 -7.85
N GLN A 78 -0.95 -11.06 -9.05
CA GLN A 78 -1.40 -12.30 -9.72
C GLN A 78 -0.73 -13.57 -9.19
N ARG A 79 0.50 -13.50 -8.66
CA ARG A 79 1.17 -14.68 -8.08
C ARG A 79 0.37 -15.37 -6.97
N ASN A 80 -0.56 -14.67 -6.31
CA ASN A 80 -1.38 -15.22 -5.23
C ASN A 80 -2.68 -15.89 -5.72
N GLU A 81 -2.89 -15.96 -7.03
CA GLU A 81 -4.01 -16.67 -7.66
C GLU A 81 -3.60 -18.06 -8.15
N ILE A 82 -2.28 -18.31 -8.31
CA ILE A 82 -1.75 -19.53 -8.96
C ILE A 82 -1.45 -20.65 -7.94
N ASP A 83 -1.32 -20.33 -6.65
CA ASP A 83 -1.09 -21.29 -5.55
C ASP A 83 -2.37 -21.63 -4.74
N SER A 84 -3.57 -21.44 -5.33
CA SER A 84 -4.87 -21.80 -4.71
C SER A 84 -5.58 -22.90 -5.47
#